data_AF-A0A7R9RSU8-F1
#
_entry.id   AF-A0A7R9RSU8-F1
#
_cell.length_a   1.000
_cell.length_b   1.000
_cell.length_c   1.000
_cell.angle_alpha   90.00
_cell.angle_beta   90.00
_cell.angle_gamma   90.00
#
_symmetry.space_group_name_H-M   'P 1'
#
loop_
_entity.id
_entity.type
_entity.pdbx_description
1 polymer ?
#
loop_
_entity_poly.entity_id
_entity_poly.type
_entity_poly.pdbx_seq_one_letter_code
_entity_poly.pdbx_strand_id
1 'polypeptide(L)'
;ISASRMYRETSILVLVFCLARAEEDESLCYTKVKLEEIFDEYYPVLENTFYEMDQVMEIHYLSYKEAFKEISKYVFLQPNVMTVKKKNLTSLYFKNYLHYISEKDTPKALYITKMLHESFKNHPNVILVANMTAIEEHFSYLINQIESIIISTCDLEFQDVSDGMNVLLLLLSASFVTFMQGGFCLMEVSLVRVKEMHNIVKNDVLNMFVGGFAYFLVGFGISFGKDFGHMMGTEFFALYDIETIGKYVLSGEGQIASISGVFFQFSFATTVTSLVSLVTVGRTYYVADIVQAFVITSFMHPMIVHWAWNAKGWMRYTFQEYNIEYQDFAGSGVVHLAGGSAALACCNVLGFRKVNDMTGRKGDLYLPPAAPAMLVAGYIILLVGFAIFNGSAVMNISTLPQLVQFISAVVCTCIAGLSGGMAGFCILFTFYKGRFSTYYELVRCVICALGGQISIHASCNVITPYCAVVIGFIGGCLAFIWAEKIKDKFHIEDPVDATAVNILPAMWGVLAAPLMDTTPNHLGLLFGGGRLAVLRLFWNFVCMVFIMLFPFVTITTMFSLLNRINLLRDQEEAKEQKYLHTEFKRSEKLRFKKRQQNAD
;
A
#
# COMPACT_ATOMS: atom_id res chain seq x y z
N ILE A 1 23.41 -14.79 -15.45
CA ILE A 1 24.69 -14.77 -16.21
C ILE A 1 25.74 -15.62 -15.50
N SER A 2 25.95 -15.46 -14.18
CA SER A 2 26.87 -16.27 -13.37
C SER A 2 26.51 -17.77 -13.35
N ALA A 3 25.22 -18.12 -13.24
CA ALA A 3 24.76 -19.52 -13.28
C ALA A 3 24.98 -20.20 -14.64
N SER A 4 24.81 -19.50 -15.77
CA SER A 4 25.12 -20.07 -17.09
C SER A 4 26.62 -20.18 -17.34
N ARG A 5 27.45 -19.37 -16.65
CA ARG A 5 28.91 -19.44 -16.67
C ARG A 5 29.41 -20.67 -15.91
N MET A 6 28.86 -20.91 -14.71
CA MET A 6 29.13 -22.09 -13.89
C MET A 6 28.66 -23.41 -14.54
N TYR A 7 27.51 -23.39 -15.24
CA TYR A 7 27.04 -24.53 -16.04
C TYR A 7 28.03 -24.86 -17.18
N ARG A 8 28.61 -23.83 -17.82
CA ARG A 8 29.64 -23.96 -18.86
C ARG A 8 30.94 -24.54 -18.29
N GLU A 9 31.36 -24.07 -17.10
CA GLU A 9 32.59 -24.49 -16.42
C GLU A 9 32.52 -25.92 -15.88
N THR A 10 31.36 -26.35 -15.37
CA THR A 10 31.12 -27.73 -14.93
C THR A 10 31.10 -28.69 -16.13
N SER A 11 30.55 -28.24 -17.26
CA SER A 11 30.56 -28.99 -18.53
C SER A 11 31.98 -29.17 -19.09
N ILE A 12 32.85 -28.17 -18.91
CA ILE A 12 34.27 -28.23 -19.28
C ILE A 12 35.03 -29.20 -18.35
N LEU A 13 34.72 -29.24 -17.06
CA LEU A 13 35.32 -30.17 -16.10
C LEU A 13 34.98 -31.64 -16.42
N VAL A 14 33.73 -31.88 -16.84
CA VAL A 14 33.26 -33.18 -17.36
C VAL A 14 33.99 -33.52 -18.66
N LEU A 15 34.22 -32.54 -19.55
CA LEU A 15 35.00 -32.73 -20.78
C LEU A 15 36.46 -33.12 -20.49
N VAL A 16 37.09 -32.49 -19.49
CA VAL A 16 38.47 -32.81 -19.04
C VAL A 16 38.55 -34.22 -18.43
N PHE A 17 37.53 -34.66 -17.68
CA PHE A 17 37.43 -36.02 -17.18
C PHE A 17 37.22 -37.06 -18.30
N CYS A 18 36.44 -36.72 -19.32
CA CYS A 18 36.29 -37.54 -20.52
C CYS A 18 37.58 -37.62 -21.34
N LEU A 19 38.33 -36.52 -21.43
CA LEU A 19 39.65 -36.43 -22.08
C LEU A 19 40.72 -37.28 -21.38
N ALA A 20 40.77 -37.27 -20.04
CA ALA A 20 41.68 -38.10 -19.26
C ALA A 20 41.45 -39.61 -19.45
N ARG A 21 40.30 -40.01 -19.98
CA ARG A 21 39.92 -41.41 -20.24
C ARG A 21 40.06 -41.83 -21.70
N ALA A 22 40.18 -40.87 -22.62
CA ALA A 22 40.52 -41.14 -24.02
C ALA A 22 41.97 -41.63 -24.19
N GLU A 23 42.82 -41.55 -23.15
CA GLU A 23 44.15 -42.17 -23.13
C GLU A 23 44.13 -43.71 -23.08
N GLU A 24 42.97 -44.34 -22.84
CA GLU A 24 42.83 -45.80 -22.74
C GLU A 24 42.53 -46.51 -24.08
N ASP A 25 42.31 -45.79 -25.19
CA ASP A 25 41.85 -46.39 -26.46
C ASP A 25 42.54 -45.77 -27.71
N GLU A 26 43.40 -46.54 -28.38
CA GLU A 26 44.14 -46.12 -29.58
C GLU A 26 43.23 -45.76 -30.78
N SER A 27 41.93 -46.06 -30.71
CA SER A 27 40.97 -45.79 -31.79
C SER A 27 40.48 -44.33 -31.88
N LEU A 28 40.79 -43.48 -30.90
CA LEU A 28 40.26 -42.10 -30.78
C LEU A 28 41.27 -40.97 -31.14
N CYS A 29 42.30 -41.29 -31.91
CA CYS A 29 43.41 -40.37 -32.22
C CYS A 29 42.99 -39.10 -33.02
N TYR A 30 41.93 -39.16 -33.83
CA TYR A 30 41.40 -37.99 -34.58
C TYR A 30 40.63 -36.99 -33.69
N THR A 31 40.08 -37.47 -32.57
CA THR A 31 39.32 -36.67 -31.61
C THR A 31 40.25 -35.90 -30.66
N LYS A 32 41.46 -36.44 -30.40
CA LYS A 32 42.51 -35.81 -29.58
C LYS A 32 43.02 -34.48 -30.17
N VAL A 33 43.38 -34.45 -31.46
CA VAL A 33 43.95 -33.26 -32.12
C VAL A 33 42.96 -32.09 -32.15
N LYS A 34 41.67 -32.37 -32.42
CA LYS A 34 40.60 -31.37 -32.42
C LYS A 34 40.27 -30.83 -31.02
N LEU A 35 40.57 -31.57 -29.97
CA LEU A 35 40.28 -31.20 -28.59
C LEU A 35 41.45 -30.46 -27.93
N GLU A 36 42.70 -30.72 -28.32
CA GLU A 36 43.87 -29.92 -27.93
C GLU A 36 43.78 -28.49 -28.51
N GLU A 37 43.33 -28.33 -29.76
CA GLU A 37 43.06 -27.01 -30.36
C GLU A 37 41.98 -26.21 -29.60
N ILE A 38 40.94 -26.89 -29.11
CA ILE A 38 39.88 -26.29 -28.28
C ILE A 38 40.38 -25.97 -26.87
N PHE A 39 41.35 -26.70 -26.32
CA PHE A 39 41.88 -26.38 -25.00
C PHE A 39 42.79 -25.14 -25.05
N ASP A 40 43.67 -25.05 -26.05
CA ASP A 40 44.59 -23.93 -26.22
C ASP A 40 43.88 -22.61 -26.57
N GLU A 41 42.75 -22.67 -27.30
CA GLU A 41 41.94 -21.50 -27.61
C GLU A 41 41.24 -20.90 -26.36
N TYR A 42 40.90 -21.73 -25.36
CA TYR A 42 40.07 -21.32 -24.22
C TYR A 42 40.83 -21.22 -22.88
N TYR A 43 42.05 -21.75 -22.78
CA TYR A 43 42.91 -21.65 -21.60
C TYR A 43 43.19 -20.19 -21.15
N PRO A 44 43.47 -19.22 -22.05
CA PRO A 44 43.69 -17.81 -21.64
C PRO A 44 42.42 -17.14 -21.09
N VAL A 45 41.24 -17.61 -21.50
CA VAL A 45 39.93 -17.10 -21.04
C VAL A 45 39.62 -17.60 -19.63
N LEU A 46 40.01 -18.84 -19.33
CA LEU A 46 39.92 -19.43 -17.99
C LEU A 46 40.80 -18.67 -16.98
N GLU A 47 42.06 -18.39 -17.33
CA GLU A 47 43.01 -17.71 -16.44
C GLU A 47 42.54 -16.30 -16.02
N ASN A 48 42.00 -15.51 -16.96
CA ASN A 48 41.44 -14.18 -16.66
C ASN A 48 40.14 -14.23 -15.82
N THR A 49 39.31 -15.26 -16.01
CA THR A 49 38.05 -15.39 -15.27
C THR A 49 38.29 -15.77 -13.80
N PHE A 50 39.32 -16.58 -13.52
CA PHE A 50 39.75 -16.88 -12.16
C PHE A 50 40.34 -15.65 -11.44
N TYR A 51 40.99 -14.74 -12.17
CA TYR A 51 41.50 -13.48 -11.62
C TYR A 51 40.36 -12.51 -11.22
N GLU A 52 39.23 -12.53 -11.93
CA GLU A 52 38.04 -11.74 -11.57
C GLU A 52 37.26 -12.35 -10.38
N MET A 53 37.26 -13.68 -10.22
CA MET A 53 36.67 -14.36 -9.06
C MET A 53 37.45 -14.12 -7.75
N ASP A 54 38.73 -13.76 -7.86
CA ASP A 54 39.63 -13.39 -6.74
C ASP A 54 39.08 -12.19 -5.92
N GLN A 55 38.25 -11.35 -6.54
CA GLN A 55 37.63 -10.19 -5.86
C GLN A 55 36.35 -10.52 -5.08
N VAL A 56 35.73 -11.70 -5.28
CA VAL A 56 34.37 -11.99 -4.80
C VAL A 56 34.31 -13.13 -3.77
N MET A 57 35.24 -14.10 -3.78
CA MET A 57 35.13 -15.30 -2.93
C MET A 57 36.45 -15.72 -2.27
N GLU A 58 36.87 -15.00 -1.24
CA GLU A 58 38.14 -15.24 -0.53
C GLU A 58 38.17 -16.52 0.33
N ILE A 59 37.02 -17.15 0.62
CA ILE A 59 36.92 -18.20 1.67
C ILE A 59 37.04 -19.63 1.11
N HIS A 60 36.70 -19.88 -0.16
CA HIS A 60 36.73 -21.25 -0.73
C HIS A 60 37.95 -21.53 -1.64
N TYR A 61 38.73 -20.50 -1.98
CA TYR A 61 39.82 -20.61 -2.94
C TYR A 61 41.01 -21.48 -2.49
N LEU A 62 41.39 -21.45 -1.20
CA LEU A 62 42.58 -22.18 -0.71
C LEU A 62 42.49 -23.69 -0.94
N SER A 63 41.32 -24.28 -0.67
CA SER A 63 41.11 -25.73 -0.84
C SER A 63 41.04 -26.18 -2.30
N TYR A 64 40.45 -25.36 -3.18
CA TYR A 64 40.37 -25.69 -4.62
C TYR A 64 41.68 -25.39 -5.36
N LYS A 65 42.40 -24.32 -5.01
CA LYS A 65 43.72 -24.00 -5.59
C LYS A 65 44.77 -25.04 -5.24
N GLU A 66 44.81 -25.53 -4.00
CA GLU A 66 45.76 -26.59 -3.60
C GLU A 66 45.46 -27.92 -4.29
N ALA A 67 44.18 -28.28 -4.42
CA ALA A 67 43.77 -29.47 -5.18
C ALA A 67 44.13 -29.34 -6.66
N PHE A 68 43.89 -28.19 -7.29
CA PHE A 68 44.19 -27.96 -8.71
C PHE A 68 45.70 -27.83 -8.98
N LYS A 69 46.48 -27.29 -8.04
CA LYS A 69 47.95 -27.17 -8.13
C LYS A 69 48.66 -28.51 -7.93
N GLU A 70 48.08 -29.43 -7.15
CA GLU A 70 48.57 -30.81 -7.07
C GLU A 70 48.17 -31.62 -8.30
N ILE A 71 46.95 -31.48 -8.83
CA ILE A 71 46.53 -32.17 -10.06
C ILE A 71 47.36 -31.70 -11.27
N SER A 72 47.60 -30.40 -11.43
CA SER A 72 48.36 -29.86 -12.57
C SER A 72 49.85 -30.21 -12.54
N LYS A 73 50.47 -30.39 -11.37
CA LYS A 73 51.87 -30.86 -11.24
C LYS A 73 52.09 -32.27 -11.80
N TYR A 74 51.09 -33.15 -11.72
CA TYR A 74 51.22 -34.55 -12.17
C TYR A 74 50.80 -34.76 -13.64
N VAL A 75 49.98 -33.86 -14.19
CA VAL A 75 49.56 -33.90 -15.61
C VAL A 75 50.64 -33.32 -16.53
N PHE A 76 51.45 -32.35 -16.08
CA PHE A 76 52.41 -31.64 -16.94
C PHE A 76 53.89 -32.04 -16.82
N LEU A 77 54.27 -32.97 -15.93
CA LEU A 77 55.68 -33.40 -15.81
C LEU A 77 55.91 -34.83 -16.33
N GLN A 78 56.41 -34.86 -17.57
CA GLN A 78 57.27 -35.86 -18.23
C GLN A 78 56.66 -36.57 -19.46
N PRO A 79 56.92 -36.07 -20.68
CA PRO A 79 56.50 -36.72 -21.91
C PRO A 79 57.22 -38.06 -22.22
N ASN A 80 58.25 -38.48 -21.47
CA ASN A 80 59.21 -39.49 -21.97
C ASN A 80 59.73 -40.53 -20.96
N VAL A 81 59.08 -40.80 -19.83
CA VAL A 81 59.53 -41.88 -18.92
C VAL A 81 58.37 -42.79 -18.52
N MET A 82 57.85 -43.54 -19.49
CA MET A 82 56.87 -44.59 -19.23
C MET A 82 57.56 -45.96 -19.14
N THR A 83 58.19 -46.24 -17.99
CA THR A 83 58.51 -47.62 -17.57
C THR A 83 58.59 -47.77 -16.05
N VAL A 84 57.71 -47.09 -15.31
CA VAL A 84 57.42 -47.49 -13.92
C VAL A 84 56.19 -48.39 -13.97
N LYS A 85 56.32 -49.63 -13.46
CA LYS A 85 55.29 -50.69 -13.49
C LYS A 85 53.89 -50.14 -13.14
N LYS A 86 53.05 -50.02 -14.17
CA LYS A 86 51.66 -49.49 -14.22
C LYS A 86 50.64 -50.08 -13.22
N LYS A 87 51.01 -51.02 -12.34
CA LYS A 87 50.07 -51.66 -11.38
C LYS A 87 50.01 -51.00 -10.00
N ASN A 88 50.97 -50.14 -9.63
CA ASN A 88 51.08 -49.64 -8.25
C ASN A 88 50.60 -48.20 -8.01
N LEU A 89 50.47 -47.34 -9.04
CA LEU A 89 50.06 -45.95 -8.83
C LEU A 89 48.55 -45.81 -8.60
N THR A 90 47.71 -46.46 -9.41
CA THR A 90 46.24 -46.42 -9.26
C THR A 90 45.79 -46.98 -7.91
N SER A 91 46.49 -48.01 -7.40
CA SER A 91 46.26 -48.57 -6.07
C SER A 91 46.69 -47.64 -4.92
N LEU A 92 47.60 -46.70 -5.14
CA LEU A 92 48.10 -45.78 -4.10
C LEU A 92 47.22 -44.53 -4.00
N TYR A 93 46.82 -43.96 -5.15
CA TYR A 93 45.89 -42.82 -5.22
C TYR A 93 44.51 -43.13 -4.64
N PHE A 94 43.95 -44.30 -4.98
CA PHE A 94 42.63 -44.70 -4.50
C PHE A 94 42.64 -45.05 -3.01
N LYS A 95 43.75 -45.58 -2.49
CA LYS A 95 43.92 -45.94 -1.07
C LYS A 95 44.03 -44.70 -0.19
N ASN A 96 44.67 -43.63 -0.66
CA ASN A 96 44.72 -42.35 0.05
C ASN A 96 43.39 -41.59 -0.01
N TYR A 97 42.66 -41.66 -1.12
CA TYR A 97 41.32 -41.08 -1.25
C TYR A 97 40.29 -41.77 -0.34
N LEU A 98 40.30 -43.11 -0.28
CA LEU A 98 39.46 -43.87 0.66
C LEU A 98 39.86 -43.64 2.12
N HIS A 99 41.14 -43.41 2.41
CA HIS A 99 41.60 -43.06 3.76
C HIS A 99 41.09 -41.68 4.19
N TYR A 100 41.11 -40.69 3.30
CA TYR A 100 40.57 -39.34 3.51
C TYR A 100 39.04 -39.34 3.76
N ILE A 101 38.30 -40.21 3.05
CA ILE A 101 36.85 -40.39 3.26
C ILE A 101 36.57 -41.09 4.60
N SER A 102 37.44 -42.01 5.04
CA SER A 102 37.28 -42.71 6.33
C SER A 102 37.49 -41.80 7.54
N GLU A 103 38.26 -40.72 7.42
CA GLU A 103 38.51 -39.75 8.50
C GLU A 103 37.33 -38.81 8.77
N LYS A 104 36.34 -38.72 7.87
CA LYS A 104 35.15 -37.84 8.03
C LYS A 104 33.95 -38.50 8.76
N ASP A 105 34.22 -39.58 9.49
CA ASP A 105 33.39 -40.23 10.52
C ASP A 105 31.86 -40.22 10.31
N THR A 106 31.41 -40.63 9.12
CA THR A 106 30.00 -40.93 8.85
C THR A 106 29.83 -42.44 8.63
N PRO A 107 28.88 -43.12 9.33
CA PRO A 107 28.70 -44.58 9.23
C PRO A 107 28.47 -45.09 7.80
N LYS A 108 27.86 -44.24 6.95
CA LYS A 108 27.65 -44.52 5.52
C LYS A 108 28.95 -44.52 4.71
N ALA A 109 29.85 -43.58 4.97
CA ALA A 109 31.14 -43.50 4.28
C ALA A 109 32.03 -44.70 4.60
N LEU A 110 32.03 -45.17 5.84
CA LEU A 110 32.81 -46.34 6.28
C LEU A 110 32.28 -47.66 5.68
N TYR A 111 30.96 -47.81 5.58
CA TYR A 111 30.30 -48.96 4.94
C TYR A 111 30.60 -49.04 3.43
N ILE A 112 30.46 -47.91 2.74
CA ILE A 112 30.76 -47.80 1.30
C ILE A 112 32.25 -48.08 1.04
N THR A 113 33.15 -47.58 1.89
CA THR A 113 34.60 -47.81 1.78
C THR A 113 34.97 -49.29 1.93
N LYS A 114 34.38 -50.01 2.90
CA LYS A 114 34.59 -51.46 3.08
C LYS A 114 34.04 -52.28 1.91
N MET A 115 32.85 -51.95 1.45
CA MET A 115 32.17 -52.66 0.36
C MET A 115 32.90 -52.47 -0.99
N LEU A 116 33.44 -51.27 -1.23
CA LEU A 116 34.29 -50.98 -2.38
C LEU A 116 35.62 -51.74 -2.29
N HIS A 117 36.28 -51.75 -1.13
CA HIS A 117 37.55 -52.46 -0.94
C HIS A 117 37.44 -53.98 -1.19
N GLU A 118 36.37 -54.62 -0.73
CA GLU A 118 36.14 -56.06 -0.96
C GLU A 118 35.73 -56.37 -2.40
N SER A 119 34.93 -55.51 -3.04
CA SER A 119 34.51 -55.69 -4.44
C SER A 119 35.68 -55.56 -5.42
N PHE A 120 36.59 -54.60 -5.21
CA PHE A 120 37.78 -54.38 -6.05
C PHE A 120 38.76 -55.57 -6.03
N LYS A 121 38.77 -56.34 -4.94
CA LYS A 121 39.65 -57.50 -4.79
C LYS A 121 39.20 -58.69 -5.67
N ASN A 122 37.91 -58.77 -5.99
CA ASN A 122 37.31 -59.95 -6.60
C ASN A 122 36.89 -59.75 -8.08
N HIS A 123 36.64 -58.52 -8.55
CA HIS A 123 36.18 -58.27 -9.94
C HIS A 123 36.71 -56.95 -10.55
N PRO A 124 37.92 -56.91 -11.14
CA PRO A 124 38.53 -55.66 -11.61
C PRO A 124 37.85 -55.02 -12.85
N ASN A 125 37.14 -55.79 -13.67
CA ASN A 125 36.56 -55.31 -14.94
C ASN A 125 35.04 -55.05 -14.90
N VAL A 126 34.35 -55.42 -13.81
CA VAL A 126 32.88 -55.26 -13.68
C VAL A 126 32.50 -53.96 -12.94
N ILE A 127 33.48 -53.27 -12.33
CA ILE A 127 33.24 -52.13 -11.43
C ILE A 127 33.25 -50.76 -12.14
N LEU A 128 33.64 -50.70 -13.41
CA LEU A 128 33.79 -49.41 -14.12
C LEU A 128 32.46 -48.68 -14.37
N VAL A 129 31.35 -49.42 -14.52
CA VAL A 129 30.01 -48.88 -14.82
C VAL A 129 29.25 -48.52 -13.55
N ALA A 130 29.38 -49.31 -12.48
CA ALA A 130 28.77 -49.03 -11.17
C ALA A 130 29.41 -47.83 -10.45
N ASN A 131 30.70 -47.57 -10.70
CA ASN A 131 31.38 -46.37 -10.18
C ASN A 131 31.01 -45.09 -10.95
N MET A 132 30.74 -45.17 -12.26
CA MET A 132 30.28 -43.99 -13.02
C MET A 132 28.90 -43.55 -12.54
N THR A 133 27.99 -44.49 -12.27
CA THR A 133 26.66 -44.18 -11.74
C THR A 133 26.71 -43.59 -10.34
N ALA A 134 27.54 -44.12 -9.44
CA ALA A 134 27.71 -43.55 -8.09
C ALA A 134 28.38 -42.16 -8.10
N ILE A 135 29.31 -41.92 -9.03
CA ILE A 135 29.95 -40.62 -9.23
C ILE A 135 28.95 -39.63 -9.84
N GLU A 136 28.19 -40.04 -10.86
CA GLU A 136 27.10 -39.25 -11.44
C GLU A 136 26.05 -38.89 -10.39
N GLU A 137 25.60 -39.83 -9.55
CA GLU A 137 24.66 -39.58 -8.46
C GLU A 137 25.22 -38.57 -7.44
N HIS A 138 26.52 -38.65 -7.12
CA HIS A 138 27.16 -37.73 -6.19
C HIS A 138 27.36 -36.33 -6.79
N PHE A 139 27.72 -36.23 -8.08
CA PHE A 139 27.79 -34.96 -8.80
C PHE A 139 26.42 -34.34 -8.98
N SER A 140 25.39 -35.13 -9.31
CA SER A 140 24.00 -34.65 -9.34
C SER A 140 23.53 -34.16 -7.97
N TYR A 141 23.89 -34.84 -6.88
CA TYR A 141 23.61 -34.38 -5.53
C TYR A 141 24.31 -33.04 -5.22
N LEU A 142 25.59 -32.90 -5.59
CA LEU A 142 26.35 -31.67 -5.38
C LEU A 142 25.82 -30.50 -6.23
N ILE A 143 25.46 -30.75 -7.49
CA ILE A 143 24.84 -29.79 -8.40
C ILE A 143 23.50 -29.33 -7.80
N ASN A 144 22.65 -30.24 -7.33
CA ASN A 144 21.39 -29.89 -6.68
C ASN A 144 21.60 -29.03 -5.42
N GLN A 145 22.64 -29.30 -4.63
CA GLN A 145 22.97 -28.50 -3.46
C GLN A 145 23.45 -27.09 -3.86
N ILE A 146 24.33 -26.98 -4.85
CA ILE A 146 24.82 -25.68 -5.35
C ILE A 146 23.68 -24.87 -5.98
N GLU A 147 22.83 -25.51 -6.79
CA GLU A 147 21.63 -24.87 -7.34
C GLU A 147 20.71 -24.38 -6.21
N SER A 148 20.50 -25.18 -5.16
CA SER A 148 19.68 -24.77 -4.01
C SER A 148 20.27 -23.57 -3.26
N ILE A 149 21.59 -23.50 -3.11
CA ILE A 149 22.28 -22.39 -2.44
C ILE A 149 22.22 -21.12 -3.31
N ILE A 150 22.43 -21.24 -4.62
CA ILE A 150 22.37 -20.11 -5.56
C ILE A 150 20.94 -19.56 -5.62
N ILE A 151 19.94 -20.44 -5.75
CA ILE A 151 18.53 -20.05 -5.73
C ILE A 151 18.22 -19.34 -4.41
N SER A 152 18.60 -19.94 -3.27
CA SER A 152 18.38 -19.31 -1.96
C SER A 152 19.07 -17.96 -1.81
N THR A 153 20.28 -17.77 -2.37
CA THR A 153 21.02 -16.51 -2.24
C THR A 153 20.45 -15.43 -3.16
N CYS A 154 20.11 -15.80 -4.41
CA CYS A 154 19.45 -14.89 -5.35
C CYS A 154 18.04 -14.51 -4.87
N ASP A 155 17.31 -15.44 -4.25
CA ASP A 155 15.99 -15.17 -3.68
C ASP A 155 16.08 -14.18 -2.53
N LEU A 156 17.09 -14.29 -1.66
CA LEU A 156 17.35 -13.34 -0.57
C LEU A 156 17.69 -11.94 -1.09
N GLU A 157 18.62 -11.81 -2.05
CA GLU A 157 18.96 -10.51 -2.64
C GLU A 157 17.76 -9.85 -3.35
N PHE A 158 16.94 -10.65 -4.06
CA PHE A 158 15.74 -10.14 -4.72
C PHE A 158 14.68 -9.69 -3.69
N GLN A 159 14.54 -10.41 -2.58
CA GLN A 159 13.63 -10.07 -1.50
C GLN A 159 14.04 -8.75 -0.82
N ASP A 160 15.32 -8.55 -0.53
CA ASP A 160 15.83 -7.31 0.08
C ASP A 160 15.55 -6.08 -0.81
N VAL A 161 15.76 -6.20 -2.13
CA VAL A 161 15.45 -5.13 -3.08
C VAL A 161 13.95 -4.87 -3.14
N SER A 162 13.13 -5.93 -3.15
CA SER A 162 11.67 -5.82 -3.16
C SER A 162 11.14 -5.09 -1.94
N ASP A 163 11.65 -5.45 -0.76
CA ASP A 163 11.29 -4.83 0.52
C ASP A 163 11.72 -3.36 0.54
N GLY A 164 12.92 -3.04 0.05
CA GLY A 164 13.38 -1.66 -0.13
C GLY A 164 12.45 -0.82 -1.03
N MET A 165 11.95 -1.39 -2.13
CA MET A 165 10.99 -0.71 -3.00
C MET A 165 9.63 -0.49 -2.33
N ASN A 166 9.13 -1.47 -1.56
CA ASN A 166 7.88 -1.34 -0.81
C ASN A 166 7.97 -0.26 0.27
N VAL A 167 9.10 -0.18 0.97
CA VAL A 167 9.35 0.88 1.96
C VAL A 167 9.36 2.25 1.29
N LEU A 168 10.07 2.39 0.17
CA LEU A 168 10.13 3.65 -0.58
C LEU A 168 8.73 4.06 -1.08
N LEU A 169 7.96 3.11 -1.62
CA LEU A 169 6.58 3.34 -2.04
C LEU A 169 5.75 3.92 -0.90
N LEU A 170 5.74 3.27 0.27
CA LEU A 170 4.93 3.71 1.41
C LEU A 170 5.36 5.07 1.96
N LEU A 171 6.66 5.37 2.03
CA LEU A 171 7.16 6.66 2.51
C LEU A 171 6.84 7.81 1.54
N LEU A 172 7.02 7.59 0.24
CA LEU A 172 6.65 8.56 -0.78
C LEU A 172 5.14 8.81 -0.75
N SER A 173 4.36 7.74 -0.68
CA SER A 173 2.90 7.85 -0.64
C SER A 173 2.42 8.57 0.61
N ALA A 174 2.94 8.21 1.79
CA ALA A 174 2.63 8.93 3.02
C ALA A 174 2.99 10.42 2.94
N SER A 175 4.09 10.77 2.24
CA SER A 175 4.47 12.16 1.99
C SER A 175 3.45 12.88 1.09
N PHE A 176 3.00 12.25 -0.01
CA PHE A 176 1.96 12.80 -0.87
C PHE A 176 0.61 12.93 -0.17
N VAL A 177 0.22 11.94 0.64
CA VAL A 177 -1.02 12.01 1.43
C VAL A 177 -0.94 13.10 2.48
N THR A 178 0.21 13.27 3.14
CA THR A 178 0.40 14.40 4.07
C THR A 178 0.37 15.74 3.31
N PHE A 179 0.87 15.79 2.08
CA PHE A 179 0.78 16.99 1.23
C PHE A 179 -0.66 17.33 0.82
N MET A 180 -1.59 16.36 0.83
CA MET A 180 -3.02 16.64 0.62
C MET A 180 -3.59 17.59 1.67
N GLN A 181 -2.99 17.70 2.86
CA GLN A 181 -3.40 18.68 3.88
C GLN A 181 -3.28 20.11 3.34
N GLY A 182 -2.24 20.41 2.54
CA GLY A 182 -2.15 21.69 1.83
C GLY A 182 -3.23 21.86 0.76
N GLY A 183 -3.66 20.77 0.13
CA GLY A 183 -4.79 20.75 -0.81
C GLY A 183 -6.12 21.10 -0.15
N PHE A 184 -6.41 20.47 1.00
CA PHE A 184 -7.58 20.80 1.83
C PHE A 184 -7.54 22.27 2.26
N CYS A 185 -6.41 22.74 2.82
CA CYS A 185 -6.23 24.13 3.21
C CYS A 185 -6.58 25.12 2.08
N LEU A 186 -6.01 24.91 0.88
CA LEU A 186 -6.23 25.77 -0.27
C LEU A 186 -7.70 25.77 -0.74
N MET A 187 -8.35 24.62 -0.70
CA MET A 187 -9.78 24.52 -1.00
C MET A 187 -10.62 25.24 0.05
N GLU A 188 -10.34 25.05 1.33
CA GLU A 188 -11.06 25.68 2.43
C GLU A 188 -11.03 27.19 2.34
N VAL A 189 -9.83 27.78 2.25
CA VAL A 189 -9.66 29.23 2.20
C VAL A 189 -10.34 29.82 0.96
N SER A 190 -10.49 29.06 -0.12
CA SER A 190 -11.20 29.51 -1.32
C SER A 190 -12.72 29.63 -1.14
N LEU A 191 -13.30 28.83 -0.24
CA LEU A 191 -14.76 28.69 -0.07
C LEU A 191 -15.32 29.56 1.07
N VAL A 192 -14.45 30.19 1.86
CA VAL A 192 -14.82 30.93 3.06
C VAL A 192 -14.47 32.42 2.98
N ARG A 193 -15.00 33.20 3.94
CA ARG A 193 -14.74 34.65 4.05
C ARG A 193 -13.27 34.91 4.38
N VAL A 194 -12.71 36.00 3.86
CA VAL A 194 -11.33 36.44 4.14
C VAL A 194 -11.03 36.53 5.64
N LYS A 195 -11.99 36.97 6.47
CA LYS A 195 -11.80 37.08 7.93
C LYS A 195 -11.52 35.72 8.62
N GLU A 196 -11.95 34.61 8.04
CA GLU A 196 -11.81 33.27 8.62
C GLU A 196 -10.52 32.56 8.19
N MET A 197 -9.85 33.04 7.14
CA MET A 197 -8.67 32.37 6.56
C MET A 197 -7.60 32.08 7.58
N HIS A 198 -7.33 33.04 8.47
CA HIS A 198 -6.29 32.90 9.46
C HIS A 198 -6.59 31.77 10.46
N ASN A 199 -7.87 31.58 10.80
CA ASN A 199 -8.31 30.50 11.68
C ASN A 199 -8.21 29.15 10.99
N ILE A 200 -8.55 29.07 9.69
CA ILE A 200 -8.40 27.84 8.89
C ILE A 200 -6.93 27.39 8.84
N VAL A 201 -6.05 28.28 8.38
CA VAL A 201 -4.62 27.93 8.21
C VAL A 201 -4.00 27.49 9.53
N LYS A 202 -4.39 28.14 10.64
CA LYS A 202 -3.99 27.73 11.99
C LYS A 202 -4.50 26.33 12.34
N ASN A 203 -5.79 26.09 12.16
CA ASN A 203 -6.42 24.82 12.51
C ASN A 203 -5.81 23.64 11.74
N ASP A 204 -5.49 23.81 10.46
CA ASP A 204 -4.84 22.77 9.66
C ASP A 204 -3.45 22.38 10.19
N VAL A 205 -2.63 23.37 10.55
CA VAL A 205 -1.31 23.12 11.15
C VAL A 205 -1.44 22.36 12.47
N LEU A 206 -2.46 22.65 13.25
CA LEU A 206 -2.66 22.06 14.56
C LEU A 206 -3.25 20.67 14.51
N ASN A 207 -4.15 20.43 13.57
CA ASN A 207 -4.62 19.09 13.27
C ASN A 207 -3.44 18.19 12.92
N MET A 208 -2.44 18.70 12.20
CA MET A 208 -1.23 17.94 11.89
C MET A 208 -0.38 17.68 13.15
N PHE A 209 -0.16 18.68 14.00
CA PHE A 209 0.65 18.53 15.22
C PHE A 209 -0.01 17.61 16.25
N VAL A 210 -1.26 17.90 16.60
CA VAL A 210 -2.01 17.14 17.61
C VAL A 210 -2.36 15.77 17.07
N GLY A 211 -2.84 15.70 15.82
CA GLY A 211 -3.22 14.44 15.18
C GLY A 211 -2.05 13.48 15.02
N GLY A 212 -0.88 13.99 14.64
CA GLY A 212 0.34 13.17 14.54
C GLY A 212 0.81 12.67 15.88
N PHE A 213 0.85 13.55 16.88
CA PHE A 213 1.27 13.15 18.22
C PHE A 213 0.29 12.16 18.86
N ALA A 214 -1.01 12.35 18.69
CA ALA A 214 -2.05 11.47 19.21
C ALA A 214 -2.07 10.09 18.52
N TYR A 215 -1.88 10.04 17.19
CA TYR A 215 -1.77 8.78 16.47
C TYR A 215 -0.52 8.00 16.87
N PHE A 216 0.61 8.68 17.01
CA PHE A 216 1.86 8.10 17.53
C PHE A 216 1.69 7.50 18.93
N LEU A 217 1.12 8.28 19.87
CA LEU A 217 0.99 7.85 21.26
C LEU A 217 0.02 6.67 21.42
N VAL A 218 -1.14 6.74 20.75
CA VAL A 218 -2.25 5.80 21.01
C VAL A 218 -2.82 5.20 19.74
N GLY A 219 -3.02 6.00 18.69
CA GLY A 219 -3.79 5.59 17.52
C GLY A 219 -3.24 4.39 16.77
N PHE A 220 -1.92 4.28 16.60
CA PHE A 220 -1.32 3.09 15.97
C PHE A 220 -1.60 1.83 16.78
N GLY A 221 -1.41 1.89 18.09
CA GLY A 221 -1.63 0.74 18.98
C GLY A 221 -3.08 0.25 18.97
N ILE A 222 -4.06 1.15 18.91
CA ILE A 222 -5.47 0.76 18.77
C ILE A 222 -5.76 0.15 17.38
N SER A 223 -5.15 0.69 16.32
CA SER A 223 -5.39 0.22 14.95
C SER A 223 -4.81 -1.18 14.69
N PHE A 224 -3.53 -1.38 15.04
CA PHE A 224 -2.73 -2.54 14.62
C PHE A 224 -2.01 -3.26 15.75
N GLY A 225 -2.23 -2.85 17.01
CA GLY A 225 -1.80 -3.63 18.17
C GLY A 225 -2.44 -5.01 18.22
N LYS A 226 -1.96 -5.83 19.15
CA LYS A 226 -2.51 -7.16 19.40
C LYS A 226 -4.03 -7.11 19.58
N ASP A 227 -4.72 -7.87 18.75
CA ASP A 227 -6.17 -7.94 18.71
C ASP A 227 -6.76 -8.38 20.06
N PHE A 228 -7.75 -7.60 20.52
CA PHE A 228 -8.56 -7.88 21.68
C PHE A 228 -10.02 -8.02 21.24
N GLY A 229 -10.43 -9.28 21.04
CA GLY A 229 -11.82 -9.65 20.76
C GLY A 229 -12.36 -9.08 19.45
N HIS A 230 -11.52 -8.89 18.43
CA HIS A 230 -11.88 -8.34 17.11
C HIS A 230 -12.28 -6.84 17.13
N MET A 231 -12.09 -6.16 18.26
CA MET A 231 -12.61 -4.81 18.51
C MET A 231 -11.52 -3.73 18.56
N MET A 232 -10.34 -4.02 19.11
CA MET A 232 -9.26 -3.04 19.21
C MET A 232 -7.90 -3.70 19.43
N GLY A 233 -6.84 -2.98 19.07
CA GLY A 233 -5.47 -3.33 19.42
C GLY A 233 -5.10 -2.89 20.84
N THR A 234 -4.21 -3.66 21.48
CA THR A 234 -3.81 -3.46 22.90
C THR A 234 -2.30 -3.37 23.13
N GLU A 235 -1.50 -3.31 22.07
CA GLU A 235 -0.03 -3.23 22.10
C GLU A 235 0.48 -2.13 21.15
N PHE A 236 1.79 -1.86 21.15
CA PHE A 236 2.46 -0.84 20.31
C PHE A 236 2.10 0.63 20.58
N PHE A 237 1.59 0.95 21.78
CA PHE A 237 1.42 2.34 22.21
C PHE A 237 2.76 3.08 22.26
N ALA A 238 2.77 4.32 21.78
CA ALA A 238 3.98 5.14 21.61
C ALA A 238 5.10 4.43 20.81
N LEU A 239 4.74 3.44 19.98
CA LEU A 239 5.67 2.63 19.19
C LEU A 239 6.82 2.02 20.03
N TYR A 240 6.55 1.64 21.30
CA TYR A 240 7.59 1.23 22.25
C TYR A 240 8.47 0.04 21.77
N ASP A 241 7.95 -0.80 20.88
CA ASP A 241 8.66 -1.92 20.27
C ASP A 241 8.70 -1.78 18.73
N ILE A 242 9.35 -0.71 18.29
CA ILE A 242 9.46 -0.35 16.87
C ILE A 242 10.20 -1.40 16.04
N GLU A 243 11.10 -2.18 16.66
CA GLU A 243 11.82 -3.26 15.98
C GLU A 243 10.90 -4.42 15.63
N THR A 244 10.03 -4.84 16.55
CA THR A 244 9.05 -5.89 16.28
C THR A 244 8.02 -5.41 15.25
N ILE A 245 7.56 -4.16 15.34
CA ILE A 245 6.73 -3.52 14.31
C ILE A 245 7.44 -3.54 12.95
N GLY A 246 8.77 -3.37 12.91
CA GLY A 246 9.57 -3.47 11.69
C GLY A 246 9.77 -4.90 11.17
N LYS A 247 9.64 -5.94 12.01
CA LYS A 247 9.87 -7.35 11.63
C LYS A 247 8.62 -8.09 11.17
N TYR A 248 7.42 -7.61 11.53
CA TYR A 248 6.15 -8.12 10.98
C TYR A 248 6.02 -7.98 9.45
N VAL A 249 6.97 -7.28 8.82
CA VAL A 249 7.24 -7.21 7.37
C VAL A 249 7.33 -8.60 6.71
N LEU A 250 7.77 -9.64 7.43
CA LEU A 250 8.24 -10.90 6.81
C LEU A 250 7.26 -12.09 6.89
N SER A 251 6.17 -12.01 7.66
CA SER A 251 5.33 -13.20 7.92
C SER A 251 4.08 -13.31 7.03
N GLY A 252 3.70 -12.29 6.27
CA GLY A 252 2.46 -12.28 5.47
C GLY A 252 1.16 -12.33 6.31
N GLU A 253 1.25 -12.61 7.60
CA GLU A 253 0.17 -12.54 8.59
C GLU A 253 0.11 -11.15 9.21
N GLY A 254 -0.42 -10.19 8.46
CA GLY A 254 -0.58 -8.82 8.93
C GLY A 254 -0.11 -7.83 7.90
N GLN A 255 -0.99 -7.52 6.95
CA GLN A 255 -0.88 -6.25 6.23
C GLN A 255 -0.78 -5.13 7.28
N ILE A 256 0.25 -4.28 7.19
CA ILE A 256 0.41 -2.99 7.90
C ILE A 256 1.30 -3.00 9.17
N ALA A 257 2.41 -3.75 9.17
CA ALA A 257 3.46 -3.52 10.17
C ALA A 257 4.84 -3.46 9.52
N SER A 258 5.09 -2.31 8.89
CA SER A 258 6.42 -1.73 8.70
C SER A 258 6.38 -0.34 9.35
N ILE A 259 7.54 0.20 9.76
CA ILE A 259 7.61 1.59 10.24
C ILE A 259 7.05 2.57 9.18
N SER A 260 7.26 2.27 7.90
CA SER A 260 6.67 3.06 6.80
C SER A 260 5.14 2.98 6.76
N GLY A 261 4.55 1.84 7.14
CA GLY A 261 3.11 1.67 7.34
C GLY A 261 2.54 2.53 8.47
N VAL A 262 3.30 2.80 9.53
CA VAL A 262 2.89 3.72 10.61
C VAL A 262 2.68 5.13 10.05
N PHE A 263 3.67 5.64 9.29
CA PHE A 263 3.58 6.98 8.69
C PHE A 263 2.46 7.06 7.65
N PHE A 264 2.27 5.99 6.86
CA PHE A 264 1.15 5.90 5.92
C PHE A 264 -0.20 5.96 6.64
N GLN A 265 -0.43 5.16 7.68
CA GLN A 265 -1.70 5.14 8.41
C GLN A 265 -1.96 6.42 9.22
N PHE A 266 -0.91 7.04 9.74
CA PHE A 266 -0.98 8.38 10.33
C PHE A 266 -1.61 9.38 9.34
N SER A 267 -1.16 9.37 8.09
CA SER A 267 -1.64 10.33 7.07
C SER A 267 -3.15 10.18 6.80
N PHE A 268 -3.69 8.96 6.92
CA PHE A 268 -5.13 8.69 6.82
C PHE A 268 -5.88 9.24 8.03
N ALA A 269 -5.38 9.00 9.25
CA ALA A 269 -5.98 9.52 10.47
C ALA A 269 -6.04 11.06 10.48
N THR A 270 -4.99 11.73 9.99
CA THR A 270 -5.02 13.20 9.83
C THR A 270 -6.01 13.64 8.76
N THR A 271 -6.17 12.89 7.67
CA THR A 271 -7.18 13.19 6.64
C THR A 271 -8.58 13.20 7.23
N VAL A 272 -8.94 12.22 8.06
CA VAL A 272 -10.25 12.20 8.75
C VAL A 272 -10.43 13.38 9.68
N THR A 273 -9.38 13.81 10.38
CA THR A 273 -9.44 14.98 11.25
C THR A 273 -9.68 16.27 10.46
N SER A 274 -8.98 16.44 9.34
CA SER A 274 -9.15 17.60 8.46
C SER A 274 -10.55 17.65 7.86
N LEU A 275 -11.14 16.49 7.51
CA LEU A 275 -12.52 16.44 7.04
C LEU A 275 -13.53 17.03 8.06
N VAL A 276 -13.23 16.94 9.35
CA VAL A 276 -14.09 17.47 10.40
C VAL A 276 -13.79 18.95 10.68
N SER A 277 -12.54 19.42 10.55
CA SER A 277 -12.25 20.86 10.68
C SER A 277 -12.90 21.71 9.60
N LEU A 278 -13.12 21.14 8.40
CA LEU A 278 -13.85 21.76 7.29
C LEU A 278 -15.20 22.38 7.70
N VAL A 279 -15.88 21.79 8.68
CA VAL A 279 -17.23 22.23 9.10
C VAL A 279 -17.23 23.06 10.38
N THR A 280 -16.12 23.09 11.13
CA THR A 280 -15.99 23.86 12.38
C THR A 280 -15.47 25.28 12.17
N VAL A 281 -15.06 25.61 10.93
CA VAL A 281 -14.48 26.90 10.53
C VAL A 281 -15.21 28.11 11.13
N GLY A 282 -14.45 28.90 11.89
CA GLY A 282 -14.88 30.18 12.43
C GLY A 282 -15.99 30.09 13.48
N ARG A 283 -16.19 28.93 14.11
CA ARG A 283 -17.31 28.67 15.03
C ARG A 283 -16.89 28.04 16.35
N THR A 284 -15.76 27.35 16.37
CA THR A 284 -15.25 26.65 17.54
C THR A 284 -14.12 27.41 18.22
N TYR A 285 -13.97 27.19 19.53
CA TYR A 285 -12.73 27.54 20.19
C TYR A 285 -11.64 26.56 19.80
N TYR A 286 -10.42 27.09 19.75
CA TYR A 286 -9.19 26.33 19.53
C TYR A 286 -9.05 25.08 20.41
N VAL A 287 -9.45 25.17 21.68
CA VAL A 287 -9.41 24.03 22.61
C VAL A 287 -10.32 22.89 22.13
N ALA A 288 -11.48 23.21 21.57
CA ALA A 288 -12.37 22.21 20.99
C ALA A 288 -11.73 21.55 19.76
N ASP A 289 -11.03 22.31 18.92
CA ASP A 289 -10.33 21.78 17.74
C ASP A 289 -9.18 20.83 18.15
N ILE A 290 -8.41 21.17 19.20
CA ILE A 290 -7.38 20.26 19.76
C ILE A 290 -8.00 18.97 20.28
N VAL A 291 -9.03 19.07 21.11
CA VAL A 291 -9.68 17.89 21.70
C VAL A 291 -10.27 17.01 20.61
N GLN A 292 -10.89 17.62 19.59
CA GLN A 292 -11.38 16.92 18.42
C GLN A 292 -10.28 16.18 17.68
N ALA A 293 -9.18 16.87 17.33
CA ALA A 293 -8.06 16.25 16.63
C ALA A 293 -7.49 15.07 17.40
N PHE A 294 -7.33 15.22 18.73
CA PHE A 294 -6.86 14.15 19.60
C PHE A 294 -7.84 12.97 19.60
N VAL A 295 -9.13 13.19 19.84
CA VAL A 295 -10.12 12.09 19.93
C VAL A 295 -10.27 11.35 18.59
N ILE A 296 -10.26 12.06 17.47
CA ILE A 296 -10.37 11.46 16.15
C ILE A 296 -9.18 10.55 15.86
N THR A 297 -7.96 11.06 16.07
CA THR A 297 -6.72 10.36 15.69
C THR A 297 -6.22 9.34 16.72
N SER A 298 -6.57 9.48 18.01
CA SER A 298 -6.17 8.53 19.05
C SER A 298 -7.17 7.39 19.24
N PHE A 299 -8.46 7.62 18.99
CA PHE A 299 -9.52 6.70 19.36
C PHE A 299 -10.50 6.41 18.23
N MET A 300 -11.25 7.41 17.76
CA MET A 300 -12.39 7.18 16.86
C MET A 300 -11.97 6.53 15.53
N HIS A 301 -11.03 7.12 14.80
CA HIS A 301 -10.58 6.57 13.52
C HIS A 301 -9.78 5.27 13.70
N PRO A 302 -8.81 5.18 14.64
CA PRO A 302 -8.11 3.92 14.93
C PRO A 302 -9.01 2.72 15.20
N MET A 303 -10.11 2.89 15.93
CA MET A 303 -11.09 1.81 16.17
C MET A 303 -11.71 1.33 14.86
N ILE A 304 -12.09 2.24 13.97
CA ILE A 304 -12.65 1.89 12.65
C ILE A 304 -11.61 1.19 11.79
N VAL A 305 -10.37 1.69 11.78
CA VAL A 305 -9.24 1.03 11.09
C VAL A 305 -9.05 -0.39 11.62
N HIS A 306 -9.10 -0.58 12.93
CA HIS A 306 -9.03 -1.91 13.51
C HIS A 306 -10.17 -2.82 13.01
N TRP A 307 -11.40 -2.32 13.02
CA TRP A 307 -12.56 -3.12 12.59
C TRP A 307 -12.50 -3.53 11.13
N ALA A 308 -12.11 -2.59 10.26
CA ALA A 308 -12.26 -2.69 8.81
C ALA A 308 -10.99 -3.14 8.08
N TRP A 309 -9.80 -2.76 8.55
CA TRP A 309 -8.53 -2.99 7.85
C TRP A 309 -7.59 -3.95 8.56
N ASN A 310 -7.70 -4.10 9.89
CA ASN A 310 -7.00 -5.19 10.56
C ASN A 310 -7.63 -6.52 10.14
N ALA A 311 -6.80 -7.50 9.76
CA ALA A 311 -7.26 -8.83 9.36
C ALA A 311 -8.11 -9.53 10.44
N LYS A 312 -7.85 -9.22 11.72
CA LYS A 312 -8.60 -9.75 12.86
C LYS A 312 -9.78 -8.87 13.27
N GLY A 313 -9.98 -7.72 12.63
CA GLY A 313 -11.11 -6.83 12.89
C GLY A 313 -12.44 -7.50 12.59
N TRP A 314 -13.47 -7.23 13.38
CA TRP A 314 -14.76 -7.93 13.26
C TRP A 314 -15.40 -7.77 11.87
N MET A 315 -15.20 -6.65 11.15
CA MET A 315 -15.80 -6.46 9.83
C MET A 315 -15.16 -7.37 8.77
N ARG A 316 -13.90 -7.78 8.96
CA ARG A 316 -13.23 -8.77 8.09
C ARG A 316 -13.43 -10.20 8.58
N TYR A 317 -13.33 -10.41 9.89
CA TYR A 317 -13.31 -11.74 10.50
C TYR A 317 -14.69 -12.44 10.54
N THR A 318 -15.78 -11.71 10.79
CA THR A 318 -17.09 -12.31 11.16
C THR A 318 -17.62 -13.37 10.20
N PHE A 319 -17.45 -13.18 8.89
CA PHE A 319 -17.94 -14.13 7.87
C PHE A 319 -16.83 -14.63 6.94
N GLN A 320 -15.58 -14.57 7.41
CA GLN A 320 -14.41 -14.96 6.63
C GLN A 320 -14.49 -16.42 6.15
N GLU A 321 -15.06 -17.32 6.97
CA GLU A 321 -15.28 -18.73 6.62
C GLU A 321 -16.14 -18.94 5.36
N TYR A 322 -16.97 -17.95 5.00
CA TYR A 322 -17.81 -17.94 3.81
C TYR A 322 -17.22 -17.10 2.66
N ASN A 323 -15.96 -16.65 2.77
CA ASN A 323 -15.33 -15.71 1.83
C ASN A 323 -16.15 -14.41 1.65
N ILE A 324 -16.67 -13.92 2.78
CA ILE A 324 -17.40 -12.66 2.91
C ILE A 324 -16.65 -11.81 3.93
N GLU A 325 -16.01 -10.76 3.45
CA GLU A 325 -15.33 -9.75 4.26
C GLU A 325 -15.87 -8.36 3.91
N TYR A 326 -15.69 -7.39 4.80
CA TYR A 326 -15.93 -5.99 4.46
C TYR A 326 -14.96 -5.54 3.37
N GLN A 327 -15.49 -4.89 2.33
CA GLN A 327 -14.74 -4.50 1.15
C GLN A 327 -14.64 -2.97 1.08
N ASP A 328 -13.52 -2.45 1.54
CA ASP A 328 -13.18 -1.03 1.43
C ASP A 328 -11.66 -0.90 1.28
N PHE A 329 -11.19 -0.91 0.03
CA PHE A 329 -9.75 -1.00 -0.26
C PHE A 329 -8.95 0.20 0.25
N ALA A 330 -9.37 1.42 -0.09
CA ALA A 330 -8.65 2.64 0.27
C ALA A 330 -9.43 3.56 1.22
N GLY A 331 -10.72 3.34 1.48
CA GLY A 331 -11.43 4.07 2.54
C GLY A 331 -12.58 4.96 2.09
N SER A 332 -13.44 4.51 1.18
CA SER A 332 -14.74 5.19 0.99
C SER A 332 -15.51 5.16 2.31
N GLY A 333 -15.51 4.02 3.02
CA GLY A 333 -16.09 3.90 4.35
C GLY A 333 -15.17 4.42 5.44
N VAL A 334 -14.01 3.78 5.62
CA VAL A 334 -13.10 3.95 6.77
C VAL A 334 -12.62 5.39 6.96
N VAL A 335 -12.41 6.12 5.85
CA VAL A 335 -11.90 7.50 5.89
C VAL A 335 -13.02 8.49 5.60
N HIS A 336 -13.62 8.39 4.41
CA HIS A 336 -14.55 9.41 3.93
C HIS A 336 -15.90 9.34 4.63
N LEU A 337 -16.54 8.18 4.70
CA LEU A 337 -17.82 8.07 5.39
C LEU A 337 -17.67 8.29 6.90
N ALA A 338 -16.59 7.79 7.50
CA ALA A 338 -16.29 8.03 8.90
C ALA A 338 -16.10 9.52 9.20
N GLY A 339 -15.25 10.21 8.43
CA GLY A 339 -15.01 11.65 8.55
C GLY A 339 -16.24 12.48 8.20
N GLY A 340 -16.99 12.12 7.17
CA GLY A 340 -18.25 12.74 6.77
C GLY A 340 -19.33 12.60 7.83
N SER A 341 -19.42 11.46 8.51
CA SER A 341 -20.36 11.23 9.61
C SER A 341 -19.96 11.99 10.87
N ALA A 342 -18.67 12.07 11.17
CA ALA A 342 -18.13 12.95 12.20
C ALA A 342 -18.42 14.43 11.92
N ALA A 343 -18.19 14.89 10.68
CA ALA A 343 -18.51 16.24 10.24
C ALA A 343 -20.02 16.53 10.34
N LEU A 344 -20.88 15.59 9.95
CA LEU A 344 -22.33 15.73 10.10
C LEU A 344 -22.74 15.88 11.57
N ALA A 345 -22.13 15.12 12.48
CA ALA A 345 -22.34 15.28 13.92
C ALA A 345 -21.91 16.67 14.42
N CYS A 346 -20.76 17.17 13.96
CA CYS A 346 -20.33 18.54 14.26
C CYS A 346 -21.35 19.58 13.79
N CYS A 347 -21.82 19.48 12.54
CA CYS A 347 -22.84 20.37 11.99
C CYS A 347 -24.11 20.36 12.83
N ASN A 348 -24.56 19.18 13.28
CA ASN A 348 -25.77 19.03 14.09
C ASN A 348 -25.64 19.66 15.48
N VAL A 349 -24.50 19.50 16.16
CA VAL A 349 -24.30 20.07 17.51
C VAL A 349 -24.02 21.59 17.46
N LEU A 350 -23.27 22.05 16.46
CA LEU A 350 -23.01 23.49 16.26
C LEU A 350 -24.28 24.22 15.77
N GLY A 351 -25.11 23.54 14.98
CA GLY A 351 -26.32 24.08 14.40
C GLY A 351 -26.08 25.16 13.33
N PHE A 352 -27.18 25.71 12.83
CA PHE A 352 -27.17 26.68 11.73
C PHE A 352 -26.92 28.12 12.24
N ARG A 353 -26.14 28.92 11.50
CA ARG A 353 -25.89 30.35 11.77
C ARG A 353 -27.15 31.11 11.40
N LYS A 354 -27.68 31.88 12.35
CA LYS A 354 -28.91 32.68 12.15
C LYS A 354 -28.80 33.66 10.97
N VAL A 355 -27.61 34.17 10.67
CA VAL A 355 -27.38 35.05 9.51
C VAL A 355 -27.58 34.31 8.18
N ASN A 356 -27.20 33.04 8.11
CA ASN A 356 -27.42 32.22 6.92
C ASN A 356 -28.91 31.90 6.71
N ASP A 357 -29.68 31.74 7.80
CA ASP A 357 -31.12 31.42 7.71
C ASP A 357 -31.91 32.54 7.05
N MET A 358 -31.49 33.78 7.25
CA MET A 358 -32.24 34.95 6.79
C MET A 358 -31.74 35.51 5.46
N THR A 359 -30.46 35.29 5.12
CA THR A 359 -29.86 35.79 3.86
C THR A 359 -29.87 34.75 2.76
N GLY A 360 -30.25 33.50 3.04
CA GLY A 360 -30.27 32.40 2.08
C GLY A 360 -28.92 32.29 1.36
N ARG A 361 -27.83 32.01 2.09
CA ARG A 361 -26.46 31.84 1.56
C ARG A 361 -25.89 33.02 0.73
N LYS A 362 -26.62 34.13 0.55
CA LYS A 362 -26.33 35.19 -0.45
C LYS A 362 -25.91 36.54 0.14
N GLY A 363 -25.65 36.62 1.45
CA GLY A 363 -25.09 37.83 2.05
C GLY A 363 -23.59 37.94 1.77
N ASP A 364 -23.21 38.83 0.85
CA ASP A 364 -21.85 39.31 0.52
C ASP A 364 -20.71 38.52 1.19
N LEU A 365 -20.48 37.31 0.70
CA LEU A 365 -19.28 36.56 1.02
C LEU A 365 -18.14 37.26 0.30
N TYR A 366 -17.47 38.22 0.97
CA TYR A 366 -16.21 38.74 0.48
C TYR A 366 -15.19 37.60 0.51
N LEU A 367 -15.10 36.92 -0.62
CA LEU A 367 -14.18 35.83 -0.87
C LEU A 367 -12.78 36.39 -1.15
N PRO A 368 -11.74 35.59 -0.93
CA PRO A 368 -10.39 35.91 -1.38
C PRO A 368 -10.36 36.32 -2.85
N PRO A 369 -9.59 37.37 -3.23
CA PRO A 369 -9.40 37.72 -4.64
C PRO A 369 -8.86 36.57 -5.51
N ALA A 370 -8.06 35.68 -4.93
CA ALA A 370 -7.47 34.52 -5.60
C ALA A 370 -8.29 33.21 -5.42
N ALA A 371 -9.52 33.27 -4.91
CA ALA A 371 -10.33 32.08 -4.59
C ALA A 371 -10.43 31.05 -5.75
N PRO A 372 -10.68 31.44 -7.01
CA PRO A 372 -10.73 30.47 -8.11
C PRO A 372 -9.42 29.71 -8.32
N ALA A 373 -8.27 30.39 -8.22
CA ALA A 373 -6.96 29.78 -8.40
C ALA A 373 -6.62 28.84 -7.24
N MET A 374 -6.91 29.24 -6.00
CA MET A 374 -6.69 28.40 -4.81
C MET A 374 -7.56 27.15 -4.83
N LEU A 375 -8.83 27.27 -5.23
CA LEU A 375 -9.75 26.15 -5.38
C LEU A 375 -9.20 25.10 -6.36
N VAL A 376 -8.76 25.55 -7.55
CA VAL A 376 -8.23 24.66 -8.59
C VAL A 376 -6.88 24.06 -8.17
N ALA A 377 -5.99 24.84 -7.57
CA ALA A 377 -4.71 24.35 -7.07
C ALA A 377 -4.92 23.29 -5.98
N GLY A 378 -5.82 23.53 -5.03
CA GLY A 378 -6.20 22.58 -4.00
C GLY A 378 -6.77 21.29 -4.60
N TYR A 379 -7.71 21.40 -5.55
CA TYR A 379 -8.27 20.23 -6.24
C TYR A 379 -7.20 19.41 -6.99
N ILE A 380 -6.26 20.05 -7.68
CA ILE A 380 -5.18 19.32 -8.40
C ILE A 380 -4.28 18.56 -7.43
N ILE A 381 -3.94 19.18 -6.29
CA ILE A 381 -3.16 18.52 -5.23
C ILE A 381 -3.92 17.31 -4.70
N LEU A 382 -5.22 17.46 -4.41
CA LEU A 382 -6.06 16.35 -3.95
C LEU A 382 -6.23 15.26 -5.01
N LEU A 383 -6.35 15.62 -6.30
CA LEU A 383 -6.45 14.65 -7.39
C LEU A 383 -5.22 13.74 -7.46
N VAL A 384 -4.01 14.32 -7.42
CA VAL A 384 -2.77 13.53 -7.42
C VAL A 384 -2.62 12.77 -6.11
N GLY A 385 -2.90 13.42 -4.98
CA GLY A 385 -2.84 12.82 -3.66
C GLY A 385 -3.74 11.60 -3.52
N PHE A 386 -5.02 11.70 -3.88
CA PHE A 386 -5.97 10.58 -3.83
C PHE A 386 -5.58 9.45 -4.78
N ALA A 387 -5.03 9.74 -5.95
CA ALA A 387 -4.56 8.69 -6.86
C ALA A 387 -3.44 7.85 -6.24
N ILE A 388 -2.46 8.50 -5.60
CA ILE A 388 -1.35 7.84 -4.90
C ILE A 388 -1.84 7.15 -3.62
N PHE A 389 -2.70 7.81 -2.85
CA PHE A 389 -3.38 7.28 -1.66
C PHE A 389 -4.05 5.94 -1.97
N ASN A 390 -4.86 5.90 -3.03
CA ASN A 390 -5.60 4.71 -3.44
C ASN A 390 -4.65 3.65 -4.02
N GLY A 391 -3.69 4.04 -4.86
CA GLY A 391 -2.68 3.12 -5.39
C GLY A 391 -1.95 2.37 -4.27
N SER A 392 -1.44 3.12 -3.29
CA SER A 392 -0.59 2.56 -2.22
C SER A 392 -1.34 1.80 -1.14
N ALA A 393 -2.67 1.78 -1.16
CA ALA A 393 -3.44 0.87 -0.31
C ALA A 393 -3.16 -0.63 -0.62
N VAL A 394 -2.48 -0.94 -1.73
CA VAL A 394 -1.93 -2.28 -2.00
C VAL A 394 -0.82 -2.69 -1.02
N MET A 395 -0.18 -1.72 -0.37
CA MET A 395 0.90 -1.83 0.63
C MET A 395 2.24 -2.41 0.15
N ASN A 396 2.26 -3.22 -0.90
CA ASN A 396 3.47 -3.75 -1.52
C ASN A 396 3.26 -4.01 -3.02
N ILE A 397 4.35 -4.01 -3.79
CA ILE A 397 4.37 -4.16 -5.25
C ILE A 397 5.37 -5.25 -5.69
N SER A 398 5.63 -6.21 -4.81
CA SER A 398 6.62 -7.28 -5.00
C SER A 398 6.24 -8.24 -6.13
N THR A 399 4.95 -8.36 -6.45
CA THR A 399 4.45 -9.26 -7.49
C THR A 399 3.69 -8.51 -8.59
N LEU A 400 3.65 -9.10 -9.79
CA LEU A 400 2.91 -8.53 -10.91
C LEU A 400 1.42 -8.27 -10.61
N PRO A 401 0.67 -9.18 -9.95
CA PRO A 401 -0.72 -8.90 -9.56
C PRO A 401 -0.87 -7.66 -8.66
N GLN A 402 0.02 -7.47 -7.69
CA GLN A 402 0.00 -6.30 -6.80
C GLN A 402 0.33 -5.01 -7.55
N LEU A 403 1.32 -5.05 -8.45
CA LEU A 403 1.64 -3.92 -9.32
C LEU A 403 0.45 -3.54 -10.21
N VAL A 404 -0.26 -4.52 -10.77
CA VAL A 404 -1.48 -4.28 -11.55
C VAL A 404 -2.59 -3.67 -10.69
N GLN A 405 -2.77 -4.11 -9.45
CA GLN A 405 -3.73 -3.50 -8.50
C GLN A 405 -3.38 -2.04 -8.20
N PHE A 406 -2.10 -1.73 -7.95
CA PHE A 406 -1.61 -0.37 -7.76
C PHE A 406 -1.97 0.52 -8.95
N ILE A 407 -1.62 0.08 -10.17
CA ILE A 407 -1.87 0.84 -11.40
C ILE A 407 -3.38 1.01 -11.63
N SER A 408 -4.16 -0.05 -11.45
CA SER A 408 -5.62 -0.01 -11.59
C SER A 408 -6.23 1.01 -10.64
N ALA A 409 -5.81 1.01 -9.37
CA ALA A 409 -6.31 1.93 -8.36
C ALA A 409 -5.99 3.39 -8.70
N VAL A 410 -4.76 3.69 -9.14
CA VAL A 410 -4.38 5.05 -9.59
C VAL A 410 -5.25 5.50 -10.77
N VAL A 411 -5.35 4.68 -11.82
CA VAL A 411 -6.07 5.02 -13.05
C VAL A 411 -7.57 5.18 -12.80
N CYS A 412 -8.19 4.23 -12.10
CA CYS A 412 -9.61 4.28 -11.77
C CYS A 412 -9.95 5.50 -10.91
N THR A 413 -9.06 5.90 -10.00
CA THR A 413 -9.26 7.10 -9.16
C THR A 413 -9.32 8.38 -9.98
N CYS A 414 -8.36 8.56 -10.90
CA CYS A 414 -8.36 9.70 -11.81
C CYS A 414 -9.62 9.73 -12.68
N ILE A 415 -9.98 8.60 -13.29
CA ILE A 415 -11.16 8.49 -14.16
C ILE A 415 -12.45 8.79 -13.40
N ALA A 416 -12.59 8.27 -12.18
CA ALA A 416 -13.77 8.52 -11.36
C ALA A 416 -13.91 10.01 -11.01
N GLY A 417 -12.81 10.70 -10.70
CA GLY A 417 -12.82 12.14 -10.47
C GLY A 417 -13.20 12.95 -11.71
N LEU A 418 -12.62 12.62 -12.87
CA LEU A 418 -12.97 13.25 -14.15
C LEU A 418 -14.45 13.04 -14.48
N SER A 419 -14.94 11.82 -14.28
CA SER A 419 -16.34 11.47 -14.49
C SER A 419 -17.28 12.23 -13.54
N GLY A 420 -16.92 12.36 -12.26
CA GLY A 420 -17.65 13.15 -11.29
C GLY A 420 -17.73 14.63 -11.69
N GLY A 421 -16.61 15.21 -12.14
CA GLY A 421 -16.58 16.59 -12.65
C GLY A 421 -17.47 16.77 -13.88
N MET A 422 -17.48 15.79 -14.78
CA MET A 422 -18.38 15.74 -15.94
C MET A 422 -19.85 15.68 -15.53
N ALA A 423 -20.19 14.92 -14.49
CA ALA A 423 -21.55 14.89 -13.95
C ALA A 423 -22.00 16.29 -13.50
N GLY A 424 -21.14 17.02 -12.76
CA GLY A 424 -21.39 18.40 -12.39
C GLY A 424 -21.60 19.31 -13.61
N PHE A 425 -20.73 19.18 -14.61
CA PHE A 425 -20.83 19.95 -15.85
C PHE A 425 -22.14 19.69 -16.59
N CYS A 426 -22.52 18.41 -16.78
CA CYS A 426 -23.78 18.02 -17.43
C CYS A 426 -25.00 18.57 -16.68
N ILE A 427 -25.03 18.43 -15.34
CA ILE A 427 -26.15 18.93 -14.52
C ILE A 427 -26.29 20.46 -14.66
N LEU A 428 -25.18 21.19 -14.54
CA LEU A 428 -25.18 22.65 -14.69
C LEU A 428 -25.59 23.07 -16.11
N PHE A 429 -25.07 22.39 -17.14
CA PHE A 429 -25.40 22.70 -18.52
C PHE A 429 -26.90 22.51 -18.81
N THR A 430 -27.46 21.37 -18.38
CA THR A 430 -28.86 21.01 -18.62
C THR A 430 -29.83 21.86 -17.79
N PHE A 431 -29.57 22.06 -16.50
CA PHE A 431 -30.55 22.68 -15.59
C PHE A 431 -30.30 24.17 -15.30
N TYR A 432 -29.09 24.69 -15.57
CA TYR A 432 -28.70 26.07 -15.26
C TYR A 432 -28.35 26.89 -16.53
N LYS A 433 -28.89 26.49 -17.69
CA LYS A 433 -28.84 27.22 -18.97
C LYS A 433 -27.43 27.44 -19.55
N GLY A 434 -26.51 26.51 -19.32
CA GLY A 434 -25.29 26.38 -20.11
C GLY A 434 -24.28 27.53 -20.04
N ARG A 435 -24.35 28.39 -19.03
CA ARG A 435 -23.27 29.36 -18.76
C ARG A 435 -22.31 28.73 -17.77
N PHE A 436 -21.03 28.67 -18.11
CA PHE A 436 -19.94 28.28 -17.21
C PHE A 436 -19.04 29.50 -17.05
N SER A 437 -19.56 30.51 -16.36
CA SER A 437 -18.94 31.84 -16.26
C SER A 437 -18.79 32.32 -14.82
N THR A 438 -19.34 31.58 -13.86
CA THR A 438 -19.36 31.98 -12.46
C THR A 438 -18.44 31.12 -11.61
N TYR A 439 -17.90 31.72 -10.54
CA TYR A 439 -17.15 30.98 -9.53
C TYR A 439 -17.98 29.84 -8.91
N TYR A 440 -19.29 30.05 -8.77
CA TYR A 440 -20.21 29.04 -8.25
C TYR A 440 -20.23 27.75 -9.09
N GLU A 441 -20.34 27.88 -10.41
CA GLU A 441 -20.35 26.74 -11.33
C GLU A 441 -19.03 25.96 -11.25
N LEU A 442 -17.90 26.66 -11.13
CA LEU A 442 -16.59 26.04 -10.92
C LEU A 442 -16.56 25.25 -9.60
N VAL A 443 -17.01 25.84 -8.49
CA VAL A 443 -17.10 25.16 -7.19
C VAL A 443 -17.92 23.88 -7.32
N ARG A 444 -19.09 23.93 -7.96
CA ARG A 444 -19.94 22.75 -8.13
C ARG A 444 -19.29 21.64 -8.94
N CYS A 445 -18.60 21.97 -10.04
CA CYS A 445 -17.84 20.97 -10.79
C CYS A 445 -16.73 20.33 -9.95
N VAL A 446 -15.99 21.11 -9.16
CA VAL A 446 -14.94 20.58 -8.28
C VAL A 446 -15.53 19.69 -7.19
N ILE A 447 -16.64 20.09 -6.56
CA ILE A 447 -17.36 19.27 -5.56
C ILE A 447 -17.84 17.94 -6.17
N CYS A 448 -18.36 17.96 -7.39
CA CYS A 448 -18.74 16.73 -8.08
C CYS A 448 -17.53 15.86 -8.45
N ALA A 449 -16.41 16.46 -8.84
CA ALA A 449 -15.18 15.73 -9.13
C ALA A 449 -14.64 15.02 -7.89
N LEU A 450 -14.60 15.70 -6.73
CA LEU A 450 -14.23 15.09 -5.46
C LEU A 450 -15.20 13.99 -5.04
N GLY A 451 -16.52 14.20 -5.22
CA GLY A 451 -17.51 13.15 -4.96
C GLY A 451 -17.29 11.91 -5.83
N GLY A 452 -16.91 12.11 -7.10
CA GLY A 452 -16.52 11.02 -7.99
C GLY A 452 -15.29 10.26 -7.52
N GLN A 453 -14.25 10.96 -7.06
CA GLN A 453 -13.05 10.33 -6.49
C GLN A 453 -13.40 9.50 -5.25
N ILE A 454 -14.08 10.08 -4.27
CA ILE A 454 -14.42 9.41 -3.01
C ILE A 454 -15.24 8.14 -3.22
N SER A 455 -16.09 8.14 -4.24
CA SER A 455 -16.91 6.98 -4.58
C SER A 455 -16.10 5.78 -5.06
N ILE A 456 -14.84 5.94 -5.46
CA ILE A 456 -14.04 4.85 -6.03
C ILE A 456 -13.14 4.13 -5.03
N HIS A 457 -12.89 4.73 -3.85
CA HIS A 457 -11.85 4.26 -2.92
C HIS A 457 -12.08 2.81 -2.46
N ALA A 458 -13.33 2.41 -2.25
CA ALA A 458 -13.64 1.05 -1.79
C ALA A 458 -13.30 -0.05 -2.81
N SER A 459 -13.26 0.27 -4.12
CA SER A 459 -13.21 -0.74 -5.18
C SER A 459 -12.12 -0.52 -6.22
N CYS A 460 -11.32 0.55 -6.12
CA CYS A 460 -10.42 0.98 -7.19
C CYS A 460 -9.36 -0.07 -7.61
N ASN A 461 -9.06 -1.06 -6.75
CA ASN A 461 -8.16 -2.17 -7.07
C ASN A 461 -8.80 -3.33 -7.85
N VAL A 462 -10.12 -3.49 -7.79
CA VAL A 462 -10.83 -4.70 -8.28
C VAL A 462 -11.79 -4.44 -9.44
N ILE A 463 -11.88 -3.21 -9.93
CA ILE A 463 -12.80 -2.81 -10.99
C ILE A 463 -12.07 -2.44 -12.29
N THR A 464 -12.82 -2.43 -13.39
CA THR A 464 -12.33 -1.94 -14.69
C THR A 464 -12.48 -0.42 -14.81
N PRO A 465 -11.64 0.26 -15.62
CA PRO A 465 -11.75 1.71 -15.87
C PRO A 465 -13.16 2.19 -16.30
N TYR A 466 -13.91 1.35 -17.04
CA TYR A 466 -15.28 1.68 -17.45
C TYR A 466 -16.25 1.73 -16.25
N CYS A 467 -16.08 0.83 -15.27
CA CYS A 467 -16.84 0.88 -14.02
C CYS A 467 -16.50 2.16 -13.23
N ALA A 468 -15.24 2.60 -13.26
CA ALA A 468 -14.83 3.83 -12.60
C ALA A 468 -15.54 5.07 -13.15
N VAL A 469 -15.80 5.11 -14.47
CA VAL A 469 -16.63 6.17 -15.08
C VAL A 469 -18.02 6.17 -14.46
N VAL A 470 -18.69 5.02 -14.38
CA VAL A 470 -20.05 4.94 -13.83
C VAL A 470 -20.09 5.31 -12.35
N ILE A 471 -19.20 4.72 -11.55
CA ILE A 471 -19.11 4.98 -10.11
C ILE A 471 -18.85 6.46 -9.86
N GLY A 472 -17.88 7.04 -10.58
CA GLY A 472 -17.52 8.45 -10.46
C GLY A 472 -18.64 9.40 -10.88
N PHE A 473 -19.36 9.09 -11.97
CA PHE A 473 -20.46 9.92 -12.46
C PHE A 473 -21.61 9.98 -11.44
N ILE A 474 -22.00 8.82 -10.91
CA ILE A 474 -23.04 8.71 -9.88
C ILE A 474 -22.58 9.41 -8.60
N GLY A 475 -21.32 9.21 -8.19
CA GLY A 475 -20.69 9.90 -7.07
C GLY A 475 -20.78 11.43 -7.18
N GLY A 476 -20.44 11.97 -8.35
CA GLY A 476 -20.55 13.40 -8.62
C GLY A 476 -21.99 13.91 -8.59
N CYS A 477 -22.95 13.14 -9.13
CA CYS A 477 -24.38 13.47 -9.03
C CYS A 477 -24.86 13.53 -7.58
N LEU A 478 -24.45 12.55 -6.76
CA LEU A 478 -24.83 12.47 -5.34
C LEU A 478 -24.25 13.65 -4.54
N ALA A 479 -23.00 14.01 -4.79
CA ALA A 479 -22.37 15.20 -4.19
C ALA A 479 -23.14 16.48 -4.56
N PHE A 480 -23.50 16.64 -5.83
CA PHE A 480 -24.30 17.78 -6.30
C PHE A 480 -25.66 17.86 -5.59
N ILE A 481 -26.39 16.73 -5.53
CA ILE A 481 -27.72 16.66 -4.92
C ILE A 481 -27.64 16.99 -3.43
N TRP A 482 -26.62 16.49 -2.72
CA TRP A 482 -26.44 16.84 -1.32
C TRP A 482 -26.16 18.34 -1.15
N ALA A 483 -25.24 18.87 -1.95
CA ALA A 483 -24.84 20.26 -1.90
C ALA A 483 -25.99 21.23 -2.26
N GLU A 484 -26.87 20.90 -3.19
CA GLU A 484 -27.94 21.83 -3.61
C GLU A 484 -29.26 21.66 -2.87
N LYS A 485 -29.57 20.46 -2.38
CA LYS A 485 -30.92 20.13 -1.90
C LYS A 485 -30.95 19.61 -0.48
N ILE A 486 -30.13 18.61 -0.17
CA ILE A 486 -30.28 17.87 1.09
C ILE A 486 -29.85 18.73 2.26
N LYS A 487 -28.66 19.34 2.20
CA LYS A 487 -28.17 20.13 3.34
C LYS A 487 -29.08 21.32 3.66
N ASP A 488 -29.62 21.99 2.64
CA ASP A 488 -30.54 23.13 2.83
C ASP A 488 -31.88 22.66 3.40
N LYS A 489 -32.40 21.52 2.93
CA LYS A 489 -33.64 20.92 3.45
C LYS A 489 -33.53 20.51 4.92
N PHE A 490 -32.36 20.06 5.36
CA PHE A 490 -32.11 19.63 6.73
C PHE A 490 -31.45 20.71 7.60
N HIS A 491 -31.28 21.94 7.09
CA HIS A 491 -30.58 23.03 7.78
C HIS A 491 -29.20 22.62 8.31
N ILE A 492 -28.47 21.85 7.50
CA ILE A 492 -27.07 21.47 7.77
C ILE A 492 -26.19 22.60 7.27
N GLU A 493 -25.51 23.28 8.19
CA GLU A 493 -24.52 24.27 7.79
C GLU A 493 -23.17 23.64 7.53
N ASP A 494 -22.83 23.61 6.26
CA ASP A 494 -21.54 23.14 5.75
C ASP A 494 -20.91 24.25 4.89
N PRO A 495 -19.89 24.96 5.40
CA PRO A 495 -19.29 26.10 4.70
C PRO A 495 -18.58 25.73 3.40
N VAL A 496 -18.03 24.51 3.33
CA VAL A 496 -17.13 24.07 2.26
C VAL A 496 -17.65 22.84 1.52
N ASP A 497 -18.87 22.41 1.83
CA ASP A 497 -19.54 21.23 1.26
C ASP A 497 -18.82 19.89 1.54
N ALA A 498 -18.15 19.80 2.70
CA ALA A 498 -17.44 18.61 3.16
C ALA A 498 -18.36 17.39 3.31
N THR A 499 -19.52 17.57 3.95
CA THR A 499 -20.54 16.52 4.12
C THR A 499 -21.13 16.08 2.78
N ALA A 500 -21.21 16.99 1.80
CA ALA A 500 -21.70 16.68 0.46
C ALA A 500 -20.79 15.71 -0.29
N VAL A 501 -19.50 15.94 -0.15
CA VAL A 501 -18.45 15.20 -0.81
C VAL A 501 -18.23 13.84 -0.12
N ASN A 502 -18.39 13.76 1.21
CA ASN A 502 -17.95 12.61 2.00
C ASN A 502 -19.07 11.67 2.51
N ILE A 503 -20.35 12.00 2.39
CA ILE A 503 -21.44 11.14 2.90
C ILE A 503 -22.03 10.28 1.79
N LEU A 504 -22.91 10.84 0.94
CA LEU A 504 -23.57 10.05 -0.11
C LEU A 504 -22.61 9.44 -1.13
N PRO A 505 -21.57 10.16 -1.61
CA PRO A 505 -20.61 9.56 -2.54
C PRO A 505 -19.85 8.39 -1.89
N ALA A 506 -19.46 8.53 -0.62
CA ALA A 506 -18.80 7.48 0.14
C ALA A 506 -19.69 6.25 0.37
N MET A 507 -20.95 6.46 0.77
CA MET A 507 -21.95 5.39 0.89
C MET A 507 -22.13 4.66 -0.43
N TRP A 508 -22.20 5.40 -1.54
CA TRP A 508 -22.26 4.82 -2.87
C TRP A 508 -21.01 3.99 -3.18
N GLY A 509 -19.81 4.47 -2.86
CA GLY A 509 -18.57 3.74 -3.07
C GLY A 509 -18.51 2.41 -2.32
N VAL A 510 -18.89 2.40 -1.03
CA VAL A 510 -18.93 1.16 -0.22
C VAL A 510 -19.89 0.13 -0.80
N LEU A 511 -21.03 0.57 -1.36
CA LEU A 511 -21.98 -0.34 -2.00
C LEU A 511 -21.55 -0.73 -3.41
N ALA A 512 -20.88 0.16 -4.14
CA ALA A 512 -20.41 -0.08 -5.50
C ALA A 512 -19.35 -1.18 -5.56
N ALA A 513 -18.54 -1.35 -4.51
CA ALA A 513 -17.50 -2.37 -4.45
C ALA A 513 -18.03 -3.80 -4.68
N PRO A 514 -18.91 -4.36 -3.82
CA PRO A 514 -19.49 -5.69 -4.05
C PRO A 514 -20.48 -5.74 -5.22
N LEU A 515 -20.92 -4.60 -5.77
CA LEU A 515 -21.75 -4.55 -6.98
C LEU A 515 -20.92 -4.75 -8.25
N MET A 516 -19.75 -4.12 -8.33
CA MET A 516 -18.98 -3.97 -9.58
C MET A 516 -17.61 -4.68 -9.56
N ASP A 517 -17.28 -5.43 -8.52
CA ASP A 517 -16.05 -6.22 -8.46
C ASP A 517 -15.89 -7.13 -9.71
N THR A 518 -14.72 -7.11 -10.32
CA THR A 518 -14.39 -7.90 -11.52
C THR A 518 -13.34 -8.97 -11.29
N THR A 519 -12.97 -9.21 -10.04
CA THR A 519 -11.95 -10.19 -9.65
C THR A 519 -12.43 -11.62 -9.91
N PRO A 520 -11.63 -12.47 -10.57
CA PRO A 520 -11.97 -13.88 -10.76
C PRO A 520 -12.28 -14.57 -9.43
N ASN A 521 -13.37 -15.35 -9.38
CA ASN A 521 -13.89 -16.01 -8.16
C ASN A 521 -14.37 -15.06 -7.04
N HIS A 522 -14.34 -13.74 -7.26
CA HIS A 522 -14.89 -12.73 -6.35
C HIS A 522 -15.79 -11.72 -7.08
N LEU A 523 -16.42 -12.12 -8.18
CA LEU A 523 -17.24 -11.23 -9.00
C LEU A 523 -18.34 -10.53 -8.21
N GLY A 524 -18.59 -9.27 -8.56
CA GLY A 524 -19.65 -8.45 -8.02
C GLY A 524 -21.02 -8.86 -8.58
N LEU A 525 -22.07 -8.31 -7.98
CA LEU A 525 -23.45 -8.68 -8.31
C LEU A 525 -23.78 -8.42 -9.80
N LEU A 526 -23.30 -7.31 -10.36
CA LEU A 526 -23.54 -6.94 -11.76
C LEU A 526 -22.69 -7.74 -12.76
N PHE A 527 -21.69 -8.48 -12.28
CA PHE A 527 -20.79 -9.30 -13.08
C PHE A 527 -21.03 -10.80 -12.90
N GLY A 528 -22.15 -11.20 -12.29
CA GLY A 528 -22.53 -12.61 -12.16
C GLY A 528 -22.06 -13.30 -10.89
N GLY A 529 -21.68 -12.55 -9.85
CA GLY A 529 -21.26 -13.11 -8.55
C GLY A 529 -22.33 -13.87 -7.74
N GLY A 530 -23.57 -13.87 -8.22
CA GLY A 530 -24.66 -14.69 -7.67
C GLY A 530 -24.97 -14.41 -6.20
N ARG A 531 -25.29 -15.48 -5.45
CA ARG A 531 -25.70 -15.39 -4.04
C ARG A 531 -24.60 -14.82 -3.13
N LEU A 532 -23.33 -15.15 -3.37
CA LEU A 532 -22.23 -14.65 -2.55
C LEU A 532 -22.08 -13.13 -2.68
N ALA A 533 -22.21 -12.58 -3.90
CA ALA A 533 -22.18 -11.14 -4.10
C ALA A 533 -23.32 -10.40 -3.38
N VAL A 534 -24.53 -10.97 -3.32
CA VAL A 534 -25.64 -10.41 -2.55
C VAL A 534 -25.30 -10.36 -1.05
N LEU A 535 -24.70 -11.43 -0.52
CA LEU A 535 -24.30 -11.49 0.89
C LEU A 535 -23.16 -10.50 1.18
N ARG A 536 -22.18 -10.34 0.28
CA ARG A 536 -21.13 -9.33 0.39
C ARG A 536 -21.69 -7.92 0.35
N LEU A 537 -22.65 -7.63 -0.53
CA LEU A 537 -23.34 -6.35 -0.58
C LEU A 537 -24.08 -6.06 0.74
N PHE A 538 -24.82 -7.06 1.25
CA PHE A 538 -25.49 -6.93 2.54
C PHE A 538 -24.50 -6.70 3.68
N TRP A 539 -23.40 -7.43 3.72
CA TRP A 539 -22.38 -7.26 4.75
C TRP A 539 -21.71 -5.89 4.69
N ASN A 540 -21.35 -5.42 3.49
CA ASN A 540 -20.84 -4.06 3.29
C ASN A 540 -21.84 -2.99 3.76
N PHE A 541 -23.14 -3.17 3.49
CA PHE A 541 -24.18 -2.27 3.99
C PHE A 541 -24.25 -2.27 5.53
N VAL A 542 -24.18 -3.43 6.18
CA VAL A 542 -24.18 -3.51 7.65
C VAL A 542 -22.97 -2.78 8.23
N CYS A 543 -21.75 -3.10 7.75
CA CYS A 543 -20.53 -2.44 8.20
C CYS A 543 -20.56 -0.92 7.97
N MET A 544 -21.07 -0.48 6.81
CA MET A 544 -21.27 0.94 6.49
C MET A 544 -22.12 1.66 7.55
N VAL A 545 -23.20 1.04 8.02
CA VAL A 545 -24.06 1.62 9.08
C VAL A 545 -23.27 1.82 10.38
N PHE A 546 -22.43 0.86 10.78
CA PHE A 546 -21.57 1.01 11.97
C PHE A 546 -20.52 2.12 11.78
N ILE A 547 -19.91 2.21 10.60
CA ILE A 547 -18.96 3.27 10.24
C ILE A 547 -19.61 4.66 10.26
N MET A 548 -20.90 4.76 9.97
CA MET A 548 -21.64 6.01 10.12
C MET A 548 -21.97 6.33 11.58
N LEU A 549 -22.51 5.35 12.30
CA LEU A 549 -23.04 5.56 13.65
C LEU A 549 -21.94 5.84 14.67
N PHE A 550 -20.82 5.13 14.61
CA PHE A 550 -19.77 5.24 15.63
C PHE A 550 -19.11 6.63 15.69
N PRO A 551 -18.62 7.21 14.58
CA PRO A 551 -18.16 8.60 14.54
C PRO A 551 -19.24 9.60 14.94
N PHE A 552 -20.46 9.41 14.44
CA PHE A 552 -21.56 10.32 14.71
C PHE A 552 -21.85 10.41 16.21
N VAL A 553 -21.95 9.26 16.89
CA VAL A 553 -22.18 9.19 18.35
C VAL A 553 -20.98 9.73 19.13
N THR A 554 -19.76 9.36 18.74
CA THR A 554 -18.53 9.78 19.43
C THR A 554 -18.38 11.30 19.42
N ILE A 555 -18.50 11.91 18.24
CA ILE A 555 -18.37 13.36 18.07
C ILE A 555 -19.54 14.11 18.68
N THR A 556 -20.78 13.62 18.53
CA THR A 556 -21.94 14.24 19.18
C THR A 556 -21.76 14.27 20.70
N THR A 557 -21.27 13.18 21.28
CA THR A 557 -21.00 13.08 22.73
C THR A 557 -19.92 14.06 23.15
N MET A 558 -18.78 14.06 22.44
CA MET A 558 -17.66 14.95 22.72
C MET A 558 -18.05 16.43 22.64
N PHE A 559 -18.68 16.85 21.54
CA PHE A 559 -19.11 18.24 21.35
C PHE A 559 -20.17 18.64 22.38
N SER A 560 -21.10 17.76 22.72
CA SER A 560 -22.10 18.03 23.75
C SER A 560 -21.46 18.25 25.12
N LEU A 561 -20.42 17.49 25.46
CA LEU A 561 -19.66 17.69 26.71
C LEU A 561 -18.90 19.02 26.70
N LEU A 562 -18.18 19.34 25.62
CA LEU A 562 -17.49 20.61 25.45
C LEU A 562 -18.44 21.81 25.51
N ASN A 563 -19.65 21.66 24.97
CA ASN A 563 -20.68 22.69 25.02
C ASN A 563 -21.17 22.94 26.45
N ARG A 564 -21.34 21.88 27.26
CA ARG A 564 -21.78 22.00 28.67
C ARG A 564 -20.78 22.76 29.53
N ILE A 565 -19.49 22.67 29.22
CA ILE A 565 -18.42 23.40 29.93
C ILE A 565 -18.04 24.72 29.26
N ASN A 566 -18.82 25.20 28.28
CA ASN A 566 -18.61 26.44 27.53
C ASN A 566 -17.26 26.53 26.78
N LEU A 567 -16.67 25.40 26.40
CA LEU A 567 -15.42 25.34 25.61
C LEU A 567 -15.65 25.05 24.13
N LEU A 568 -16.90 24.83 23.69
CA LEU A 568 -17.18 24.51 22.29
C LEU A 568 -17.16 25.74 21.37
N ARG A 569 -17.97 26.76 21.67
CA ARG A 569 -18.27 27.85 20.72
C ARG A 569 -17.56 29.14 21.08
N ASP A 570 -16.97 29.79 20.08
CA ASP A 570 -16.40 31.12 20.25
C ASP A 570 -17.47 32.15 20.64
N GLN A 571 -17.33 32.76 21.81
CA GLN A 571 -18.26 33.73 22.35
C GLN A 571 -18.26 35.05 21.58
N GLU A 572 -17.16 35.44 20.93
CA GLU A 572 -17.09 36.68 20.14
C GLU A 572 -17.88 36.54 18.83
N GLU A 573 -17.65 35.48 18.07
CA GLU A 573 -18.47 35.19 16.88
C GLU A 573 -19.94 34.95 17.28
N ALA A 574 -20.22 34.28 18.41
CA ALA A 574 -21.59 34.10 18.88
C ALA A 574 -22.30 35.45 19.17
N LYS A 575 -21.57 36.46 19.66
CA LYS A 575 -22.08 37.83 19.85
C LYS A 575 -22.25 38.55 18.51
N GLU A 576 -21.28 38.45 17.61
CA GLU A 576 -21.34 39.04 16.27
C GLU A 576 -22.56 38.52 15.49
N GLN A 577 -22.78 37.20 15.52
CA GLN A 577 -23.93 36.56 14.87
C GLN A 577 -25.27 37.04 15.45
N LYS A 578 -25.36 37.25 16.79
CA LYS A 578 -26.55 37.83 17.43
C LYS A 578 -26.77 39.28 17.01
N TYR A 579 -25.69 40.06 16.91
CA TYR A 579 -25.74 41.46 16.46
C TYR A 579 -26.22 41.55 15.00
N LEU A 580 -25.58 40.82 14.09
CA LEU A 580 -25.95 40.77 12.67
C LEU A 580 -27.40 40.31 12.46
N HIS A 581 -27.85 39.32 13.23
CA HIS A 581 -29.25 38.88 13.23
C HIS A 581 -30.23 39.99 13.61
N THR A 582 -29.85 40.79 14.61
CA THR A 582 -30.68 41.90 15.10
C THR A 582 -30.73 43.04 14.08
N GLU A 583 -29.59 43.41 13.50
CA GLU A 583 -29.51 44.41 12.44
C GLU A 583 -30.24 43.99 11.17
N PHE A 584 -30.13 42.72 10.76
CA PHE A 584 -30.90 42.20 9.62
C PHE A 584 -32.41 42.36 9.84
N LYS A 585 -32.93 41.91 10.99
CA LYS A 585 -34.36 42.06 11.34
C LYS A 585 -34.81 43.52 11.37
N ARG A 586 -33.93 44.43 11.83
CA ARG A 586 -34.18 45.87 11.82
C ARG A 586 -34.29 46.40 10.38
N SER A 587 -33.37 46.00 9.52
CA SER A 587 -33.34 46.39 8.10
C SER A 587 -34.57 45.88 7.33
N GLU A 588 -35.03 44.66 7.59
CA GLU A 588 -36.26 44.12 7.00
C GLU A 588 -37.50 44.88 7.47
N LYS A 589 -37.61 45.19 8.77
CA LYS A 589 -38.70 46.04 9.27
C LYS A 589 -38.74 47.40 8.58
N LEU A 590 -37.57 48.01 8.35
CA LEU A 590 -37.44 49.27 7.61
C LEU A 590 -37.87 49.12 6.14
N ARG A 591 -37.46 48.04 5.46
CA ARG A 591 -37.88 47.73 4.09
C ARG A 591 -39.38 47.48 3.99
N PHE A 592 -39.96 46.76 4.94
CA PHE A 592 -41.39 46.50 5.02
C PHE A 592 -42.19 47.80 5.22
N LYS A 593 -41.75 48.67 6.14
CA LYS A 593 -42.35 50.00 6.33
C LYS A 593 -42.27 50.86 5.07
N LYS A 594 -41.12 50.88 4.38
CA LYS A 594 -40.98 51.60 3.09
C LYS A 594 -41.90 51.03 2.00
N ARG A 595 -42.13 49.71 1.98
CA ARG A 595 -43.07 49.10 1.02
C ARG A 595 -44.52 49.46 1.33
N GLN A 596 -44.91 49.54 2.60
CA GLN A 596 -46.24 50.05 3.00
C GLN A 596 -46.41 51.52 2.61
N GLN A 597 -45.43 52.37 2.92
CA GLN A 597 -45.47 53.80 2.58
C GLN A 597 -45.47 54.10 1.08
N ASN A 598 -45.00 53.17 0.24
CA ASN A 598 -45.06 53.30 -1.22
C ASN A 598 -46.34 52.68 -1.81
N ALA A 599 -47.10 51.92 -1.01
CA ALA A 599 -48.35 51.28 -1.42
C ALA A 599 -49.59 52.11 -1.01
N ASP A 600 -49.47 52.87 0.08
CA ASP A 600 -50.36 53.99 0.44
C ASP A 600 -50.02 55.24 -0.38
#